data_AF-A0AAP2RLB1-F1
#
_entry.id   AF-A0AAP2RLB1-F1
#
_cell.length_a   1.000
_cell.length_b   1.000
_cell.length_c   1.000
_cell.angle_alpha   90.00
_cell.angle_beta   90.00
_cell.angle_gamma   90.00
#
_symmetry.space_group_name_H-M   'P 1'
#
loop_
_entity.id
_entity.type
_entity.pdbx_description
1 polymer ?
#
loop_
_entity_poly.entity_id
_entity_poly.type
_entity_poly.pdbx_seq_one_letter_code
_entity_poly.pdbx_strand_id
1 'polypeptide(L)'
;MGRDATKKYVERKIIAESMGRCMNPTCQEELFRGPGDIIERAHIIPYYDTKDNSYENLVVLCPNCHTDFDKIKHSLLKKLKSGKRYEKMSWKRSLQKSFLVLQI
;
A
#
# COMPACT_ATOMS: atom_id res chain seq x y z
N MET A 1 17.11 -10.79 -12.05
CA MET A 1 15.81 -11.46 -11.84
C MET A 1 14.75 -10.39 -11.63
N GLY A 2 13.77 -10.29 -12.51
CA GLY A 2 12.66 -9.33 -12.39
C GLY A 2 11.67 -9.73 -11.29
N ARG A 3 10.77 -8.81 -10.90
CA ARG A 3 9.63 -9.15 -10.05
C ARG A 3 8.59 -9.89 -10.88
N ASP A 4 7.94 -10.88 -10.30
CA ASP A 4 6.82 -11.55 -10.96
C ASP A 4 5.67 -10.57 -11.20
N ALA A 5 4.99 -10.75 -12.32
CA ALA A 5 3.80 -9.97 -12.64
C ALA A 5 2.68 -10.27 -11.64
N THR A 6 2.01 -9.22 -11.17
CA THR A 6 0.78 -9.36 -10.39
C THR A 6 -0.32 -9.92 -11.28
N LYS A 7 -1.12 -10.86 -10.76
CA LYS A 7 -2.25 -11.43 -11.52
C LYS A 7 -3.27 -10.33 -11.83
N LYS A 8 -3.71 -10.22 -13.10
CA LYS A 8 -4.63 -9.15 -13.56
C LYS A 8 -5.90 -8.99 -12.69
N TYR A 9 -6.46 -10.07 -12.16
CA TYR A 9 -7.66 -9.97 -11.29
C TYR A 9 -7.37 -9.26 -9.96
N VAL A 10 -6.16 -9.42 -9.41
CA VAL A 10 -5.73 -8.73 -8.18
C VAL A 10 -5.61 -7.23 -8.46
N GLU A 11 -5.02 -6.87 -9.61
CA GLU A 11 -4.90 -5.48 -10.04
C GLU A 11 -6.27 -4.81 -10.23
N ARG A 12 -7.19 -5.49 -10.92
CA ARG A 12 -8.56 -4.98 -11.12
C ARG A 12 -9.30 -4.83 -9.80
N LYS A 13 -9.18 -5.81 -8.90
CA LYS A 13 -9.85 -5.80 -7.60
C LYS A 13 -9.39 -4.60 -6.76
N ILE A 14 -8.08 -4.40 -6.63
CA ILE A 14 -7.56 -3.31 -5.79
C ILE A 14 -7.87 -1.92 -6.37
N ILE A 15 -7.85 -1.79 -7.70
CA ILE A 15 -8.25 -0.54 -8.38
C ILE A 15 -9.74 -0.27 -8.14
N ALA A 16 -10.60 -1.28 -8.30
CA ALA A 16 -12.05 -1.11 -8.08
C ALA A 16 -12.35 -0.69 -6.64
N GLU A 17 -11.70 -1.29 -5.65
CA GLU A 17 -11.89 -0.94 -4.24
C GLU A 17 -11.32 0.43 -3.86
N SER A 18 -10.30 0.91 -4.56
CA SER A 18 -9.78 2.26 -4.34
C SER A 18 -10.80 3.34 -4.72
N MET A 19 -11.80 2.98 -5.55
CA MET A 19 -12.76 3.91 -6.13
C MET A 19 -12.07 5.10 -6.82
N GLY A 20 -10.86 4.89 -7.35
CA GLY A 20 -10.04 5.93 -7.98
C GLY A 20 -9.39 6.92 -7.01
N ARG A 21 -9.40 6.66 -5.71
CA ARG A 21 -8.83 7.52 -4.67
C ARG A 21 -7.73 6.79 -3.89
N CYS A 22 -6.79 7.58 -3.38
CA CYS A 22 -5.71 7.09 -2.52
C CYS A 22 -6.27 6.27 -1.35
N MET A 23 -5.71 5.08 -1.10
CA MET A 23 -6.15 4.22 0.00
C MET A 23 -5.55 4.61 1.35
N ASN A 24 -4.72 5.66 1.41
CA ASN A 24 -4.37 6.28 2.68
C ASN A 24 -5.62 7.02 3.23
N PRO A 25 -6.19 6.65 4.39
CA PRO A 25 -7.48 7.16 4.85
C PRO A 25 -7.50 8.65 5.13
N THR A 26 -6.33 9.25 5.37
CA THR A 26 -6.19 10.70 5.57
C THR A 26 -5.92 11.45 4.26
N CYS A 27 -5.90 10.74 3.13
CA CYS A 27 -5.71 11.26 1.79
C CYS A 27 -6.95 10.94 0.94
N GLN A 28 -7.37 11.87 0.09
CA GLN A 28 -8.49 11.69 -0.83
C GLN A 28 -8.10 12.03 -2.28
N GLU A 29 -6.79 12.13 -2.56
CA GLU A 29 -6.29 12.45 -3.89
C GLU A 29 -6.79 11.43 -4.92
N GLU A 30 -7.21 11.95 -6.07
CA GLU A 30 -7.54 11.13 -7.23
C GLU A 30 -6.27 10.52 -7.80
N LEU A 31 -6.37 9.23 -8.10
CA LEU A 31 -5.25 8.44 -8.57
C LEU A 31 -5.16 8.42 -10.10
N PHE A 32 -6.26 8.74 -10.77
CA PHE A 32 -6.33 8.87 -12.21
C PHE A 32 -6.03 10.32 -12.60
N ARG A 33 -4.76 10.62 -12.88
CA ARG A 33 -4.34 11.98 -13.30
C ARG A 33 -4.46 12.23 -14.81
N GLY A 34 -4.76 11.20 -15.59
CA GLY A 34 -4.97 11.27 -17.03
C GLY A 34 -5.27 9.91 -17.64
N PRO A 35 -5.68 9.86 -18.93
CA PRO A 35 -5.89 8.61 -19.65
C PRO A 35 -4.57 7.84 -19.76
N GLY A 36 -4.49 6.70 -19.08
CA GLY A 36 -3.34 5.79 -19.15
C GLY A 36 -2.30 5.92 -18.05
N ASP A 37 -2.44 6.89 -17.13
CA ASP A 37 -1.53 6.98 -15.98
C ASP A 37 -1.87 5.93 -14.92
N ILE A 38 -0.98 4.96 -14.79
CA ILE A 38 -1.14 3.80 -13.92
C ILE A 38 -0.63 4.16 -12.53
N ILE A 39 -1.59 4.47 -11.67
CA ILE A 39 -1.59 4.35 -10.22
C ILE A 39 -0.44 3.50 -9.64
N GLU A 40 0.34 4.09 -8.74
CA GLU A 40 1.43 3.42 -8.02
C GLU A 40 0.89 2.45 -6.97
N ARG A 41 1.36 1.19 -7.06
CA ARG A 41 1.02 0.12 -6.13
C ARG A 41 2.20 -0.12 -5.20
N ALA A 42 1.94 -0.09 -3.91
CA ALA A 42 2.92 -0.44 -2.89
C ALA A 42 2.64 -1.82 -2.31
N HIS A 43 3.69 -2.58 -2.04
CA HIS A 43 3.57 -3.76 -1.18
C HIS A 43 3.62 -3.35 0.28
N ILE A 44 2.64 -3.78 1.07
CA ILE A 44 2.62 -3.55 2.53
C ILE A 44 3.86 -4.17 3.18
N ILE A 45 4.24 -5.36 2.73
CA ILE A 45 5.46 -6.08 3.11
C ILE A 45 6.36 -6.19 1.89
N PRO A 46 7.67 -5.92 1.98
CA PRO A 46 8.54 -5.92 0.81
C PRO A 46 8.44 -7.21 -0.01
N TYR A 47 8.23 -7.06 -1.31
CA TYR A 47 8.24 -8.18 -2.25
C TYR A 47 9.58 -8.94 -2.23
N TYR A 48 10.70 -8.27 -1.93
CA TYR A 48 11.99 -8.94 -1.79
C TYR A 48 11.95 -10.05 -0.72
N ASP A 49 11.23 -9.82 0.38
CA ASP A 49 11.18 -10.73 1.52
C ASP A 49 10.15 -11.85 1.33
N THR A 50 9.03 -11.58 0.63
CA THR A 50 7.89 -12.50 0.59
C THR A 50 7.53 -13.03 -0.79
N LYS A 51 7.95 -12.33 -1.85
CA LYS A 51 7.45 -12.53 -3.23
C LYS A 51 5.92 -12.49 -3.34
N ASP A 52 5.27 -11.82 -2.38
CA ASP A 52 3.82 -11.86 -2.21
C ASP A 52 3.13 -10.72 -2.97
N ASN A 53 2.49 -11.07 -4.08
CA ASN A 53 1.64 -10.20 -4.89
C ASN A 53 0.14 -10.43 -4.61
N SER A 54 -0.21 -10.99 -3.45
CA SER A 54 -1.61 -11.14 -3.03
C SER A 54 -2.27 -9.79 -2.87
N TYR A 55 -3.59 -9.78 -3.05
CA TYR A 55 -4.41 -8.60 -2.87
C TYR A 55 -4.24 -8.02 -1.45
N GLU A 56 -4.08 -8.88 -0.44
CA GLU A 56 -3.91 -8.53 0.96
C GLU A 56 -2.57 -7.85 1.27
N ASN A 57 -1.56 -8.02 0.41
CA ASN A 57 -0.25 -7.40 0.55
C ASN A 57 -0.06 -6.17 -0.34
N LEU A 58 -1.07 -5.77 -1.09
CA LEU A 58 -1.01 -4.61 -1.98
C LEU A 58 -1.88 -3.48 -1.45
N VAL A 59 -1.41 -2.25 -1.68
CA VAL A 59 -2.16 -1.02 -1.45
C VAL A 59 -1.90 -0.06 -2.61
N VAL A 60 -2.87 0.79 -2.89
CA VAL A 60 -2.83 1.76 -3.97
C VAL A 60 -2.75 3.16 -3.36
N LEU A 61 -1.69 3.92 -3.70
CA LEU A 61 -1.39 5.22 -3.09
C LEU A 61 -1.09 6.27 -4.15
N CYS A 62 -1.33 7.55 -3.83
CA CYS A 62 -0.82 8.63 -4.67
C CYS A 62 0.72 8.74 -4.52
N PRO A 63 1.44 9.36 -5.47
CA PRO A 63 2.91 9.43 -5.44
C PRO A 63 3.49 10.03 -4.15
N ASN A 64 2.80 11.00 -3.56
CA ASN A 64 3.18 11.62 -2.28
C ASN A 64 3.11 10.60 -1.14
N CYS A 65 1.95 9.94 -0.99
CA CYS A 65 1.74 8.92 0.04
C CYS A 65 2.64 7.70 -0.19
N HIS A 66 2.89 7.31 -1.44
CA HIS A 66 3.80 6.20 -1.77
C HIS A 66 5.24 6.51 -1.34
N THR A 67 5.72 7.72 -1.63
CA THR A 67 7.06 8.17 -1.23
C THR A 67 7.23 8.14 0.29
N ASP A 68 6.24 8.63 1.04
CA ASP A 68 6.30 8.63 2.50
C ASP A 68 6.18 7.22 3.08
N PHE A 69 5.37 6.37 2.46
CA PHE A 69 5.27 4.96 2.79
C PHE A 69 6.63 4.24 2.67
N ASP A 70 7.34 4.46 1.56
CA ASP A 70 8.66 3.86 1.33
C ASP A 70 9.71 4.33 2.35
N LYS A 71 9.70 5.62 2.74
CA LYS A 71 10.59 6.15 3.80
C LYS A 71 10.32 5.48 5.14
N ILE A 72 9.05 5.39 5.55
CA ILE A 72 8.67 4.75 6.81
C ILE A 72 9.08 3.28 6.79
N LYS A 73 8.77 2.56 5.71
CA LYS A 73 9.15 1.16 5.52
C LYS A 73 10.65 0.97 5.60
N HIS A 74 11.44 1.78 4.91
CA HIS A 74 12.90 1.73 4.93
C HIS A 74 13.44 1.97 6.36
N SER A 75 12.88 2.94 7.07
CA SER A 75 13.25 3.25 8.46
C SER A 75 12.93 2.09 9.42
N LEU A 76 11.77 1.43 9.25
CA LEU A 76 11.36 0.26 10.03
C LEU A 76 12.27 -0.92 9.71
N LEU A 77 12.45 -1.28 8.44
CA LEU A 77 13.35 -2.37 8.02
C LEU A 77 14.77 -2.20 8.55
N LYS A 78 15.31 -0.98 8.57
CA LYS A 78 16.60 -0.68 9.19
C LYS A 78 16.62 -0.98 10.70
N LYS A 79 15.57 -0.58 11.44
CA LYS A 79 15.40 -0.88 12.87
C LYS A 79 15.19 -2.37 13.18
N LEU A 80 14.58 -3.10 12.26
CA LEU A 80 14.30 -4.52 12.40
C LEU A 80 15.53 -5.38 12.13
N LYS A 81 16.32 -5.00 11.12
CA LYS A 81 17.66 -5.57 10.90
C LYS A 81 18.58 -5.32 12.10
N SER A 82 18.33 -4.29 12.90
CA SER A 82 18.98 -4.09 14.22
C SER A 82 18.31 -4.82 15.39
N GLY A 83 17.46 -5.83 15.15
CA GLY A 83 17.03 -6.80 16.16
C GLY A 83 15.62 -6.65 16.75
N LYS A 84 14.75 -5.78 16.21
CA LYS A 84 13.33 -5.71 16.63
C LYS A 84 12.44 -6.40 15.57
N ARG A 85 11.31 -7.01 15.94
CA ARG A 85 10.41 -7.75 15.02
C ARG A 85 9.36 -6.84 14.38
N TYR A 86 9.03 -7.05 13.10
CA TYR A 86 8.03 -6.26 12.36
C TYR A 86 6.66 -6.84 12.62
N GLU A 87 5.80 -6.10 13.29
CA GLU A 87 4.43 -6.56 13.51
C GLU A 87 3.53 -6.04 12.38
N LYS A 88 3.13 -6.96 11.48
CA LYS A 88 2.10 -6.79 10.42
C LYS A 88 0.84 -6.06 10.91
N MET A 89 0.57 -6.11 12.21
CA MET A 89 -0.66 -5.65 12.88
C MET A 89 -0.82 -4.11 12.89
N SER A 90 0.26 -3.34 12.76
CA SER A 90 0.21 -1.89 12.95
C SER A 90 -0.48 -1.13 11.80
N TRP A 91 -0.34 -1.57 10.55
CA TRP A 91 -0.83 -0.80 9.39
C TRP A 91 -2.33 -0.96 9.16
N LYS A 92 -2.88 -2.18 9.21
CA LYS A 92 -4.34 -2.38 9.14
C LYS A 92 -5.07 -1.63 10.26
N ARG A 93 -4.52 -1.58 11.48
CA ARG A 93 -5.09 -0.82 12.60
C ARG A 93 -5.01 0.70 12.41
N SER A 94 -3.92 1.21 11.84
CA SER A 94 -3.80 2.64 11.53
C SER A 94 -4.73 3.05 10.38
N LEU A 95 -4.96 2.17 9.40
CA LEU A 95 -5.91 2.41 8.31
C LEU A 95 -7.38 2.32 8.80
N GLN A 96 -7.68 1.34 9.65
CA GLN A 96 -9.04 1.05 10.12
C GLN A 96 -9.52 1.99 11.23
N LYS A 97 -8.61 2.58 12.03
CA LYS A 97 -8.96 3.61 13.02
C LYS A 97 -9.53 4.88 12.40
N SER A 98 -9.19 5.20 11.15
CA SER A 98 -9.75 6.36 10.44
C SER A 98 -11.08 6.07 9.76
N PHE A 99 -11.37 4.80 9.42
CA PHE A 99 -12.65 4.41 8.79
C PHE A 99 -13.82 4.38 9.79
N LEU A 100 -13.55 4.17 11.08
CA LEU A 100 -14.60 4.12 12.12
C LEU A 100 -15.04 5.50 12.65
N VAL A 101 -14.39 6.60 12.23
CA VAL A 101 -14.69 7.98 12.71
C VAL A 101 -15.54 8.77 11.72
N LEU A 102 -15.96 8.16 10.60
CA LEU A 102 -16.78 8.79 9.56
C LEU A 102 -18.18 8.15 9.41
N GLN A 103 -18.65 7.41 10.43
CA GLN A 103 -20.03 6.93 10.53
C GLN A 103 -20.78 7.50 11.76
N ILE A 104 -20.48 8.74 12.15
CA ILE A 104 -21.33 9.52 13.06
C ILE A 104 -21.72 10.81 12.35
#